data_AF-A0A7S0Y1D7-F1
#
_entry.id   AF-A0A7S0Y1D7-F1
#
_cell.length_a   1.000
_cell.length_b   1.000
_cell.length_c   1.000
_cell.angle_alpha   90.00
_cell.angle_beta   90.00
_cell.angle_gamma   90.00
#
_symmetry.space_group_name_H-M   'P 1'
#
loop_
_entity.id
_entity.type
_entity.pdbx_description
1 polymer ?
#
loop_
_entity_poly.entity_id
_entity_poly.type
_entity_poly.pdbx_seq_one_letter_code
_entity_poly.pdbx_strand_id
1 'polypeptide(L)'
;QGVRLRPLLSVSTFGSIPHSGLEVMLSARQQRGEEWISVFPGEVKLVWDAERRVYSSPESLDTSGALGELKLEFTASCFVAGLGEIHFDVGDSKQVGYGIRIDAQATHRGEPVSIGSSVGMGASFNFSLELFNRTSEQMPCGDFSLRFTVLDPSHHKIGSSSIDA
;
A
#
# COMPACT_ATOMS: atom_id res chain seq x y z
N GLN A 1 2.45 3.03 5.02
CA GLN A 1 1.45 2.49 5.97
C GLN A 1 0.10 2.79 5.35
N GLY A 2 -0.72 1.81 4.97
CA GLY A 2 -2.06 2.00 4.37
C GLY A 2 -2.79 3.23 4.94
N VAL A 3 -3.18 4.16 4.07
CA VAL A 3 -3.80 5.44 4.47
C VAL A 3 -5.09 5.60 3.68
N ARG A 4 -6.13 6.12 4.33
CA ARG A 4 -7.27 6.66 3.61
C ARG A 4 -6.81 7.86 2.77
N LEU A 5 -6.85 7.73 1.45
CA LEU A 5 -6.46 8.81 0.55
C LEU A 5 -7.65 9.69 0.24
N ARG A 6 -7.42 11.00 0.12
CA ARG A 6 -8.37 11.91 -0.49
C ARG A 6 -7.68 12.60 -1.67
N PRO A 7 -7.70 11.98 -2.85
CA PRO A 7 -7.04 12.54 -4.03
C PRO A 7 -7.68 13.86 -4.41
N LEU A 8 -6.84 14.78 -4.88
CA LEU A 8 -7.23 16.12 -5.30
C LEU A 8 -6.62 16.38 -6.67
N LEU A 9 -7.43 16.89 -7.59
CA LEU A 9 -6.97 17.36 -8.89
C LEU A 9 -7.30 18.84 -9.04
N SER A 10 -6.28 19.67 -9.26
CA SER A 10 -6.45 21.07 -9.60
C SER A 10 -6.37 21.22 -11.11
N VAL A 11 -7.39 21.83 -11.72
CA VAL A 11 -7.40 22.12 -13.15
C VAL A 11 -7.51 23.62 -13.34
N SER A 12 -6.66 24.19 -14.19
CA SER A 12 -6.61 25.63 -14.45
C SER A 12 -6.35 25.91 -15.92
N THR A 13 -6.91 27.02 -16.41
CA THR A 13 -6.65 27.49 -17.77
C THR A 13 -5.24 28.10 -17.88
N PHE A 14 -4.83 28.47 -19.09
CA PHE A 14 -3.55 29.16 -19.35
C PHE A 14 -3.34 30.44 -18.51
N GLY A 15 -4.42 31.06 -18.01
CA GLY A 15 -4.37 32.22 -17.12
C GLY A 15 -4.40 31.88 -15.62
N SER A 16 -4.18 30.62 -15.25
CA SER A 16 -4.27 30.13 -13.86
C SER A 16 -5.65 30.31 -13.22
N ILE A 17 -6.70 30.44 -14.04
CA ILE A 17 -8.09 30.49 -13.55
C ILE A 17 -8.56 29.05 -13.33
N PRO A 18 -8.99 28.68 -12.11
CA PRO A 18 -9.48 27.33 -11.83
C PRO A 18 -10.73 27.01 -12.65
N HIS A 19 -10.83 25.77 -13.13
CA HIS A 19 -11.87 25.37 -14.08
C HIS A 19 -12.72 24.22 -13.52
N SER A 20 -14.04 24.42 -13.45
CA SER A 20 -15.01 23.49 -12.83
C SER A 20 -15.91 22.74 -13.81
N GLY A 21 -15.78 22.99 -15.12
CA GLY A 21 -16.66 22.46 -16.17
C GLY A 21 -16.27 21.10 -16.74
N LEU A 22 -15.44 20.33 -16.04
CA LEU A 22 -14.95 19.02 -16.47
C LEU A 22 -15.63 17.89 -15.70
N GLU A 23 -15.82 16.77 -16.37
CA GLU A 23 -16.05 15.47 -15.74
C GLU A 23 -14.69 14.86 -15.41
N VAL A 24 -14.46 14.54 -14.13
CA VAL A 24 -13.17 14.03 -13.67
C VAL A 24 -13.36 12.66 -13.04
N MET A 25 -12.67 11.68 -13.58
CA MET A 25 -12.65 10.30 -13.11
C MET A 25 -11.25 9.97 -12.57
N LEU A 26 -11.20 9.11 -11.57
CA LEU A 26 -9.97 8.58 -10.99
C LEU A 26 -10.02 7.06 -11.03
N SER A 27 -8.99 6.44 -11.59
CA SER A 27 -8.73 5.02 -11.41
C SER A 27 -7.48 4.83 -10.54
N ALA A 28 -7.43 3.74 -9.79
CA ALA A 28 -6.23 3.36 -9.05
C ALA A 28 -5.91 1.90 -9.27
N ARG A 29 -4.66 1.61 -9.59
CA ARG A 29 -4.17 0.26 -9.88
C ARG A 29 -2.92 -0.04 -9.07
N GLN A 30 -2.79 -1.29 -8.65
CA GLN A 30 -1.62 -1.80 -7.96
C GLN A 30 -1.07 -2.97 -8.77
N GLN A 31 0.25 -3.08 -8.82
CA GLN A 31 0.89 -4.24 -9.42
C GLN A 31 0.86 -5.43 -8.44
N ARG A 32 0.35 -6.57 -8.89
CA ARG A 32 0.44 -7.86 -8.20
C ARG A 32 1.04 -8.89 -9.17
N GLY A 33 2.30 -9.24 -8.96
CA GLY A 33 3.07 -10.01 -9.93
C GLY A 33 3.27 -9.22 -11.23
N GLU A 34 2.85 -9.79 -12.36
CA GLU A 34 2.91 -9.13 -13.68
C GLU A 34 1.64 -8.33 -14.03
N GLU A 35 0.57 -8.45 -13.24
CA GLU A 35 -0.72 -7.83 -13.54
C GLU A 35 -0.96 -6.54 -12.76
N TRP A 36 -1.61 -5.57 -13.41
CA TRP A 36 -2.14 -4.36 -12.76
C TRP A 36 -3.60 -4.57 -12.40
N ILE A 37 -3.88 -4.63 -11.11
CA ILE A 37 -5.22 -4.90 -10.58
C ILE A 37 -5.81 -3.60 -10.04
N SER A 38 -7.05 -3.31 -10.40
CA SER A 38 -7.78 -2.17 -9.86
C SER A 38 -7.98 -2.29 -8.36
N VAL A 39 -7.63 -1.24 -7.63
CA VAL A 39 -7.80 -1.18 -6.16
C VAL A 39 -9.25 -0.87 -5.78
N PHE A 40 -9.98 -0.18 -6.67
CA PHE A 40 -11.41 0.07 -6.53
C PHE A 40 -12.18 -0.73 -7.57
N PRO A 41 -13.45 -1.10 -7.32
CA PRO A 41 -14.28 -1.86 -8.26
C PRO A 41 -14.65 -1.11 -9.55
N GLY A 42 -14.11 0.10 -9.75
CA GLY A 42 -14.31 0.92 -10.95
C GLY A 42 -13.60 2.26 -10.82
N GLU A 43 -13.95 3.20 -11.69
CA GLU A 43 -13.49 4.58 -11.61
C GLU A 43 -14.30 5.37 -10.58
N VAL A 44 -13.63 6.27 -9.88
CA VAL A 44 -14.21 7.17 -8.88
C VAL A 44 -14.41 8.54 -9.51
N LYS A 45 -15.66 9.00 -9.57
CA LYS A 45 -15.96 10.37 -10.01
C LYS A 45 -15.53 11.38 -8.95
N LEU A 46 -14.69 12.34 -9.34
CA LEU A 46 -14.31 13.45 -8.49
C LEU A 46 -15.29 14.61 -8.67
N VAL A 47 -15.62 15.25 -7.56
CA VAL A 47 -16.60 16.35 -7.50
C VAL A 47 -15.86 17.67 -7.30
N TRP A 48 -16.29 18.70 -8.02
CA TRP A 48 -15.76 20.04 -7.86
C TRP A 48 -16.11 20.63 -6.49
N ASP A 49 -15.07 21.02 -5.74
CA ASP A 49 -15.16 21.80 -4.51
C ASP A 49 -14.90 23.28 -4.84
N ALA A 50 -15.94 24.10 -4.75
CA ALA A 50 -15.86 25.52 -5.10
C ALA A 50 -15.05 26.36 -4.10
N GLU A 51 -15.00 25.96 -2.83
CA GLU A 51 -14.25 26.68 -1.80
C GLU A 51 -12.76 26.44 -1.98
N ARG A 52 -12.37 25.18 -2.21
CA ARG A 52 -10.96 24.79 -2.40
C ARG A 52 -10.49 24.91 -3.84
N ARG A 53 -11.41 25.09 -4.78
CA ARG A 53 -11.18 25.18 -6.23
C ARG A 53 -10.44 23.97 -6.81
N VAL A 54 -10.84 22.78 -6.38
CA VAL A 54 -10.25 21.50 -6.79
C VAL A 54 -11.32 20.44 -6.99
N TYR A 55 -11.03 19.44 -7.82
CA TYR A 55 -11.80 18.20 -7.86
C TYR A 55 -11.32 17.27 -6.75
N SER A 56 -12.25 16.73 -5.97
CA SER A 56 -11.93 15.84 -4.86
C SER A 56 -12.87 14.65 -4.80
N SER A 57 -12.37 13.54 -4.28
CA SER A 57 -13.23 12.40 -4.00
C SER A 57 -14.20 12.75 -2.87
N PRO A 58 -15.52 12.48 -3.04
CA PRO A 58 -16.51 12.76 -2.00
C PRO A 58 -16.19 12.00 -0.72
N GLU A 59 -15.73 10.76 -0.85
CA GLU A 59 -15.32 9.90 0.25
C GLU A 59 -13.80 9.68 0.25
N SER A 60 -13.26 9.30 1.41
CA SER A 60 -11.86 8.89 1.48
C SER A 60 -11.72 7.48 0.92
N LEU A 61 -10.77 7.29 0.02
CA LEU A 61 -10.51 6.03 -0.63
C LEU A 61 -9.66 5.13 0.26
N ASP A 62 -10.16 3.93 0.53
CA ASP A 62 -9.43 2.96 1.34
C ASP A 62 -8.35 2.25 0.51
N THR A 63 -7.10 2.38 0.92
CA THR A 63 -5.96 1.69 0.30
C THR A 63 -5.44 0.54 1.17
N SER A 64 -6.21 0.13 2.17
CA SER A 64 -5.86 -0.94 3.12
C SER A 64 -5.51 -2.26 2.43
N GLY A 65 -6.13 -2.58 1.29
CA GLY A 65 -5.85 -3.77 0.49
C GLY A 65 -4.70 -3.64 -0.50
N ALA A 66 -4.03 -2.48 -0.58
CA ALA A 66 -2.93 -2.21 -1.50
C ALA A 66 -1.57 -2.22 -0.78
N LEU A 67 -0.55 -2.74 -1.45
CA LEU A 67 0.84 -2.86 -0.99
C LEU A 67 1.83 -2.45 -2.09
N GLY A 68 2.83 -1.66 -1.74
CA GLY A 68 3.83 -1.19 -2.70
C GLY A 68 3.31 -0.03 -3.56
N GLU A 69 3.62 -0.03 -4.86
CA GLU A 69 3.27 1.09 -5.73
C GLU A 69 1.77 1.09 -6.10
N LEU A 70 1.10 2.19 -5.75
CA LEU A 70 -0.24 2.51 -6.21
C LEU A 70 -0.12 3.57 -7.32
N LYS A 71 -0.57 3.24 -8.53
CA LYS A 71 -0.72 4.21 -9.62
C LYS A 71 -2.13 4.80 -9.56
N LEU A 72 -2.19 6.12 -9.60
CA LEU A 72 -3.41 6.91 -9.65
C LEU A 72 -3.49 7.55 -11.04
N GLU A 73 -4.55 7.29 -11.78
CA GLU A 73 -4.78 7.87 -13.11
C GLU A 73 -6.03 8.73 -13.06
N PHE A 74 -5.87 10.01 -13.34
CA PHE A 74 -6.97 10.96 -13.42
C PHE A 74 -7.28 11.26 -14.87
N THR A 75 -8.53 11.10 -15.25
CA THR A 75 -9.03 11.45 -16.58
C THR A 75 -10.02 12.60 -16.42
N ALA A 76 -9.74 13.73 -17.06
CA ALA A 76 -10.62 14.88 -17.10
C ALA A 76 -11.17 15.07 -18.51
N SER A 77 -12.48 15.09 -18.68
CA SER A 77 -13.12 15.27 -19.98
C SER A 77 -14.15 16.40 -20.01
N CYS A 78 -14.36 16.98 -21.18
CA CYS A 78 -15.48 17.86 -21.46
C CYS A 78 -15.91 17.79 -22.92
N PHE A 79 -17.20 17.99 -23.15
CA PHE A 79 -17.74 18.11 -24.50
C PHE A 79 -17.80 19.58 -24.91
N VAL A 80 -17.17 19.90 -26.03
CA VAL A 80 -17.20 21.24 -26.61
C VAL A 80 -17.98 21.18 -27.93
N ALA A 81 -19.07 21.94 -28.01
CA ALA A 81 -19.89 22.01 -29.21
C ALA A 81 -19.06 22.41 -30.44
N GLY A 82 -19.11 21.58 -31.49
CA GLY A 82 -18.33 21.78 -32.72
C GLY A 82 -16.92 21.20 -32.71
N LEU A 83 -16.37 20.83 -31.55
CA LEU A 83 -15.06 20.17 -31.42
C LEU A 83 -15.15 18.71 -30.95
N GLY A 84 -16.24 18.33 -30.28
CA GLY A 84 -16.43 16.99 -29.72
C GLY A 84 -15.93 16.87 -28.28
N GLU A 85 -15.64 15.65 -27.86
CA GLU A 85 -15.10 15.36 -26.53
C GLU A 85 -13.58 15.55 -26.49
N ILE A 86 -13.13 16.32 -25.51
CA ILE A 86 -11.72 16.53 -25.20
C ILE A 86 -11.45 15.81 -23.88
N HIS A 87 -10.39 15.00 -23.83
CA HIS A 87 -9.94 14.33 -22.62
C HIS A 87 -8.46 14.64 -22.32
N PHE A 88 -8.13 14.63 -21.04
CA PHE A 88 -6.78 14.80 -20.51
C PHE A 88 -6.53 13.72 -19.47
N ASP A 89 -5.38 13.05 -19.57
CA ASP A 89 -4.95 12.05 -18.61
C ASP A 89 -3.72 12.53 -17.86
N VAL A 90 -3.72 12.36 -16.54
CA VAL A 90 -2.55 12.59 -15.69
C VAL A 90 -2.40 11.45 -14.70
N GLY A 91 -1.19 10.92 -14.63
CA GLY A 91 -0.82 9.85 -13.71
C GLY A 91 0.04 10.38 -12.57
N ASP A 92 -0.17 9.82 -11.38
CA ASP A 92 0.75 9.94 -10.24
C ASP A 92 0.97 8.55 -9.62
N SER A 93 2.04 8.37 -8.85
CA SER A 93 2.25 7.14 -8.11
C SER A 93 2.59 7.38 -6.65
N LYS A 94 2.10 6.50 -5.79
CA LYS A 94 2.28 6.58 -4.34
C LYS A 94 2.67 5.23 -3.77
N GLN A 95 3.69 5.23 -2.93
CA GLN A 95 4.11 4.04 -2.20
C GLN A 95 3.23 3.82 -0.96
N VAL A 96 2.56 2.68 -0.92
CA VAL A 96 1.75 2.21 0.21
C VAL A 96 2.55 1.15 0.98
N GLY A 97 3.27 1.60 2.01
CA GLY A 97 4.05 0.70 2.87
C GLY A 97 3.23 -0.05 3.92
N TYR A 98 3.88 -0.99 4.62
CA TYR A 98 3.34 -1.79 5.73
C TYR A 98 4.29 -1.75 6.95
N GLY A 99 3.80 -2.25 8.08
CA GLY A 99 4.57 -2.55 9.29
C GLY A 99 4.72 -4.06 9.45
N ILE A 100 5.80 -4.48 10.11
CA ILE A 100 6.09 -5.87 10.44
C ILE A 100 6.19 -5.95 11.96
N ARG A 101 5.45 -6.87 12.56
CA ARG A 101 5.62 -7.28 13.96
C ARG A 101 6.24 -8.66 13.97
N ILE A 102 7.30 -8.81 14.76
CA ILE A 102 8.01 -10.08 14.93
C ILE A 102 7.99 -10.40 16.41
N ASP A 103 7.34 -11.49 16.79
CA ASP A 103 7.34 -12.02 18.14
C ASP A 103 8.21 -13.27 18.19
N ALA A 104 9.34 -13.17 18.89
CA ALA A 104 10.28 -14.27 19.06
C ALA A 104 10.18 -14.82 20.48
N GLN A 105 10.00 -16.14 20.59
CA GLN A 105 9.98 -16.85 21.87
C GLN A 105 10.95 -18.02 21.81
N ALA A 106 11.72 -18.22 22.88
CA ALA A 106 12.60 -19.35 23.03
C ALA A 106 12.18 -20.14 24.27
N THR A 107 12.20 -21.47 24.18
CA THR A 107 11.93 -22.36 25.31
C THR A 107 13.03 -23.40 25.44
N HIS A 108 13.45 -23.70 26.67
CA HIS A 108 14.41 -24.77 26.97
C HIS A 108 13.82 -25.66 28.05
N ARG A 109 13.64 -26.94 27.74
CA ARG A 109 13.03 -27.91 28.68
C ARG A 109 11.64 -27.48 29.20
N GLY A 110 10.87 -26.77 28.37
CA GLY A 110 9.54 -26.27 28.72
C GLY A 110 9.51 -24.87 29.36
N GLU A 111 10.66 -24.32 29.75
CA GLU A 111 10.76 -23.00 30.39
C GLU A 111 11.14 -21.92 29.37
N PRO A 112 10.56 -20.70 29.45
CA PRO A 112 10.92 -19.60 28.58
C PRO A 112 12.35 -19.12 28.83
N VAL A 113 13.10 -18.93 27.74
CA VAL A 113 14.46 -18.39 27.78
C VAL A 113 14.39 -16.88 27.59
N SER A 114 14.91 -16.14 28.57
CA SER A 114 14.93 -14.67 28.51
C SER A 114 15.99 -14.17 27.52
N ILE A 115 15.73 -13.02 26.90
CA ILE A 115 16.66 -12.36 25.99
C ILE A 115 18.00 -12.09 26.70
N GLY A 116 19.11 -12.45 26.07
CA GLY A 116 20.46 -12.30 26.63
C GLY A 116 20.94 -13.47 27.48
N SER A 117 20.10 -14.48 27.70
CA SER A 117 20.47 -15.69 28.46
C SER A 117 21.19 -16.70 27.58
N SER A 118 22.05 -17.52 28.18
CA SER A 118 22.67 -18.66 27.49
C SER A 118 21.62 -19.70 27.11
N VAL A 119 21.64 -20.15 25.86
CA VAL A 119 20.72 -21.17 25.36
C VAL A 119 21.42 -22.53 25.34
N GLY A 120 20.86 -23.51 26.03
CA GLY A 120 21.37 -24.88 26.05
C GLY A 120 20.94 -25.71 24.83
N MET A 121 21.62 -26.83 24.58
CA MET A 121 21.16 -27.79 23.57
C MET A 121 19.74 -28.28 23.88
N GLY A 122 18.93 -28.44 22.84
CA GLY A 122 17.53 -28.85 22.94
C GLY A 122 16.55 -27.70 23.22
N ALA A 123 16.96 -26.45 23.04
CA ALA A 123 16.05 -25.31 23.06
C ALA A 123 15.26 -25.22 21.75
N SER A 124 13.99 -24.82 21.85
CA SER A 124 13.10 -24.54 20.74
C SER A 124 12.94 -23.04 20.59
N PHE A 125 12.96 -22.57 19.34
CA PHE A 125 12.70 -21.16 19.01
C PHE A 125 11.46 -21.09 18.13
N ASN A 126 10.49 -20.27 18.55
CA ASN A 126 9.28 -19.97 17.82
C ASN A 126 9.29 -18.51 17.43
N PHE A 127 8.95 -18.24 16.17
CA PHE A 127 8.84 -16.89 15.64
C PHE A 127 7.47 -16.73 15.00
N SER A 128 6.75 -15.69 15.40
CA SER A 128 5.52 -15.26 14.76
C SER A 128 5.79 -13.96 14.02
N LEU A 129 5.37 -13.88 12.77
CA LEU A 129 5.49 -12.67 11.95
C LEU A 129 4.08 -12.23 11.53
N GLU A 130 3.76 -10.98 11.81
CA GLU A 130 2.49 -10.35 11.47
C GLU A 130 2.76 -9.10 10.62
N LEU A 131 2.13 -9.04 9.45
CA LEU A 131 2.14 -7.87 8.58
C LEU A 131 0.90 -7.05 8.84
N PHE A 132 1.09 -5.77 9.15
CA PHE A 132 0.00 -4.85 9.47
C PHE A 132 0.13 -3.54 8.71
N ASN A 133 -0.98 -2.82 8.57
CA ASN A 133 -0.97 -1.42 8.19
C ASN A 133 -1.86 -0.60 9.15
N ARG A 134 -1.99 0.72 8.97
CA ARG A 134 -2.77 1.56 9.89
C ARG A 134 -4.27 1.25 9.90
N THR A 135 -4.76 0.57 8.87
CA THR A 135 -6.18 0.34 8.60
C THR A 135 -6.59 -1.13 8.74
N SER A 136 -5.63 -2.05 8.75
CA SER A 136 -5.80 -3.49 8.95
C SER A 136 -4.63 -4.04 9.76
N GLU A 137 -4.94 -4.69 10.88
CA GLU A 137 -3.94 -5.34 11.73
C GLU A 137 -3.41 -6.64 11.12
N GLN A 138 -4.17 -7.25 10.21
CA GLN A 138 -3.80 -8.47 9.52
C GLN A 138 -3.96 -8.27 8.02
N MET A 139 -2.84 -8.13 7.32
CA MET A 139 -2.86 -8.09 5.86
C MET A 139 -2.86 -9.52 5.31
N PRO A 140 -3.71 -9.83 4.29
CA PRO A 140 -3.65 -11.13 3.64
C PRO A 140 -2.26 -11.35 3.05
N CYS A 141 -1.73 -12.56 3.22
CA CYS A 141 -0.46 -12.99 2.63
C CYS A 141 -0.46 -12.73 1.11
N GLY A 142 0.66 -12.23 0.59
CA GLY A 142 1.00 -12.25 -0.84
C GLY A 142 2.35 -12.94 -0.99
N ASP A 143 2.92 -12.93 -2.20
CA ASP A 143 4.19 -13.59 -2.52
C ASP A 143 5.35 -13.04 -1.66
N PHE A 144 5.59 -13.65 -0.51
CA PHE A 144 6.63 -13.27 0.44
C PHE A 144 7.62 -14.42 0.58
N SER A 145 8.89 -14.14 0.33
CA SER A 145 9.97 -15.04 0.72
C SER A 145 10.55 -14.59 2.06
N LEU A 146 10.22 -15.31 3.11
CA LEU A 146 10.74 -15.10 4.45
C LEU A 146 11.97 -15.99 4.64
N ARG A 147 13.17 -15.38 4.72
CA ARG A 147 14.40 -16.11 5.05
C ARG A 147 14.75 -15.92 6.51
N PHE A 148 14.62 -16.98 7.29
CA PHE A 148 15.13 -17.04 8.65
C PHE A 148 16.58 -17.55 8.64
N THR A 149 17.47 -16.86 9.35
CA THR A 149 18.88 -17.26 9.50
C THR A 149 19.27 -17.21 10.97
N VAL A 150 19.80 -18.31 11.47
CA VAL A 150 20.37 -18.39 12.82
C VAL A 150 21.87 -18.23 12.72
N LEU A 151 22.40 -17.30 13.50
CA LEU A 151 23.84 -17.05 13.62
C LEU A 151 24.34 -17.50 14.99
N ASP A 152 25.58 -17.98 15.05
CA ASP A 152 26.30 -18.17 16.30
C ASP A 152 26.88 -16.83 16.83
N PRO A 153 27.47 -16.79 18.04
CA PRO A 153 28.09 -15.58 18.58
C PRO A 153 29.24 -15.02 17.74
N SER A 154 29.83 -15.82 16.85
CA SER A 154 30.87 -15.41 15.89
C SER A 154 30.29 -14.88 14.59
N HIS A 155 28.96 -14.70 14.50
CA HIS A 155 28.21 -14.31 13.31
C HIS A 155 28.26 -15.35 12.18
N HIS A 156 28.64 -16.59 12.47
CA HIS A 156 28.59 -17.68 11.52
C HIS A 156 27.18 -18.25 11.44
N LYS A 157 26.69 -18.48 10.22
CA LYS A 157 25.41 -19.11 9.97
C LYS A 157 25.44 -20.57 10.42
N ILE A 158 24.57 -20.90 11.39
CA ILE A 158 24.38 -22.28 11.88
C ILE A 158 23.10 -22.92 11.32
N GLY A 159 22.19 -22.13 10.76
CA GLY A 159 20.99 -22.65 10.11
C GLY A 159 20.24 -21.60 9.30
N SER A 160 19.42 -22.05 8.36
CA SER A 160 18.39 -21.21 7.75
C SER A 160 17.17 -22.01 7.38
N SER A 161 16.03 -21.34 7.41
CA SER A 161 14.80 -21.79 6.77
C SER A 161 14.30 -20.69 5.84
N SER A 162 13.65 -21.07 4.75
CA SER A 162 12.92 -20.13 3.90
C SER A 162 11.48 -20.60 3.79
N ILE A 163 10.54 -19.66 3.90
CA ILE A 163 9.13 -19.89 3.63
C ILE A 163 8.77 -18.98 2.49
N ASP A 164 8.32 -19.56 1.39
CA ASP A 164 7.68 -18.84 0.30
C ASP A 164 6.17 -19.00 0.52
N ALA A 165 5.46 -17.88 0.65
CA ALA A 165 4.02 -17.80 0.91
C ALA A 165 3.35 -16.92 -0.12
#